data_AF-A0A101IK81-F1
#
_entry.id   AF-A0A101IK81-F1
#
_cell.length_a   1.000
_cell.length_b   1.000
_cell.length_c   1.000
_cell.angle_alpha   90.00
_cell.angle_beta   90.00
_cell.angle_gamma   90.00
#
_symmetry.space_group_name_H-M   'P 1'
#
loop_
_entity.id
_entity.type
_entity.pdbx_description
1 polymer ?
#
loop_
_entity_poly.entity_id
_entity_poly.type
_entity_poly.pdbx_seq_one_letter_code
_entity_poly.pdbx_strand_id
1 'polypeptide(L)'
;MYLSEFELEREIDLEDWLRDALDRAAAELPVICGEEVNQHDLRAAAGEIREILPEIASNLSQKLYLLIPSEVEVDLRSDRLGLSGRIDRIVSIAGDGGPGAGFSIPSIIKTNPPPETGIWRSDRIRLAGYAMLLEDELNRRVDSGIVEYPLAGEVREVEIRSSDRRRVLRIRDRVRLINGGKLPDRPRDAPCDRCPVTEVCETRQTLASKFF
;
A
#
# COMPACT_ATOMS: atom_id res chain seq x y z
N MET A 1 -14.73 -13.51 13.52
CA MET A 1 -14.77 -12.22 14.22
C MET A 1 -13.89 -11.26 13.44
N TYR A 2 -14.51 -10.36 12.67
CA TYR A 2 -13.80 -9.41 11.82
C TYR A 2 -13.27 -8.24 12.65
N LEU A 3 -12.18 -7.59 12.23
CA LEU A 3 -11.65 -6.37 12.86
C LEU A 3 -12.69 -5.24 12.95
N SER A 4 -13.75 -5.29 12.15
CA SER A 4 -14.87 -4.36 12.15
C SER A 4 -15.88 -4.56 13.30
N GLU A 5 -15.84 -5.69 14.01
CA GLU A 5 -16.74 -5.99 15.15
C GLU A 5 -16.10 -5.62 16.50
N PHE A 6 -14.98 -4.91 16.49
CA PHE A 6 -14.22 -4.57 17.70
C PHE A 6 -14.83 -3.36 18.41
N GLU A 7 -15.52 -3.61 19.53
CA GLU A 7 -15.70 -2.59 20.56
C GLU A 7 -14.32 -2.32 21.21
N LEU A 8 -13.80 -1.11 21.01
CA LEU A 8 -12.51 -0.59 21.50
C LEU A 8 -12.36 -0.56 23.05
N GLU A 9 -13.23 -1.23 23.80
CA GLU A 9 -13.39 -1.09 25.25
C GLU A 9 -12.81 -2.24 26.09
N ARG A 10 -12.30 -3.33 25.47
CA ARG A 10 -11.57 -4.38 26.20
C ARG A 10 -10.08 -4.28 25.91
N GLU A 11 -9.26 -4.47 26.95
CA GLU A 11 -7.83 -4.70 26.83
C GLU A 11 -7.64 -6.03 26.08
N ILE A 12 -7.34 -5.94 24.78
CA ILE A 12 -7.20 -7.10 23.89
C ILE A 12 -5.79 -7.64 24.06
N ASP A 13 -5.68 -8.94 24.32
CA ASP A 13 -4.44 -9.67 24.09
C ASP A 13 -4.23 -9.82 22.58
N LEU A 14 -3.55 -8.83 21.99
CA LEU A 14 -3.33 -8.77 20.56
C LEU A 14 -2.46 -9.93 20.07
N GLU A 15 -1.53 -10.42 20.89
CA GLU A 15 -0.67 -11.54 20.53
C GLU A 15 -1.51 -12.81 20.40
N ASP A 16 -2.36 -13.10 21.40
CA ASP A 16 -3.25 -14.26 21.37
C ASP A 16 -4.24 -14.19 20.19
N TRP A 17 -4.79 -13.00 19.93
CA TRP A 17 -5.67 -12.80 18.78
C TRP A 17 -4.97 -13.06 17.44
N LEU A 18 -3.73 -12.57 17.27
CA LEU A 18 -2.94 -12.79 16.05
C LEU A 18 -2.57 -14.27 15.88
N ARG A 19 -2.26 -14.95 16.98
CA ARG A 19 -1.98 -16.39 17.02
C ARG A 19 -3.19 -17.19 16.53
N ASP A 20 -4.36 -16.91 17.07
CA ASP A 20 -5.62 -17.51 16.63
C ASP A 20 -5.93 -17.20 15.16
N ALA A 21 -5.67 -15.97 14.71
CA ALA A 21 -5.87 -15.59 13.31
C ALA A 21 -4.93 -16.36 12.37
N LEU A 22 -3.68 -16.54 12.75
CA LEU A 22 -2.69 -17.33 12.01
C LEU A 22 -3.10 -18.81 11.94
N ASP A 23 -3.55 -19.39 13.06
CA ASP A 23 -4.01 -20.77 13.12
C ASP A 23 -5.25 -21.00 12.23
N ARG A 24 -6.21 -20.07 12.23
CA ARG A 24 -7.35 -20.10 11.30
C ARG A 24 -6.89 -20.01 9.84
N ALA A 25 -6.02 -19.05 9.51
CA ALA A 25 -5.53 -18.88 8.15
C ALA A 25 -4.80 -20.13 7.63
N ALA A 26 -3.95 -20.75 8.47
CA ALA A 26 -3.23 -21.97 8.12
C ALA A 26 -4.16 -23.18 7.88
N ALA A 27 -5.32 -23.22 8.56
CA ALA A 27 -6.32 -24.26 8.37
C ALA A 27 -7.21 -24.01 7.13
N GLU A 28 -7.56 -22.75 6.86
CA GLU A 28 -8.50 -22.37 5.79
C GLU A 28 -7.84 -22.28 4.41
N LEU A 29 -6.60 -21.78 4.32
CA LEU A 29 -5.92 -21.57 3.03
C LEU A 29 -5.84 -22.83 2.14
N PRO A 30 -5.50 -24.04 2.64
CA PRO A 30 -5.51 -25.24 1.83
C PRO A 30 -6.90 -25.60 1.28
N VAL A 31 -7.97 -25.24 2.00
CA VAL A 31 -9.35 -25.48 1.57
C VAL A 31 -9.75 -24.49 0.48
N ILE A 32 -9.31 -23.23 0.60
CA ILE A 32 -9.65 -22.15 -0.33
C ILE A 32 -8.84 -22.25 -1.63
N CYS A 33 -7.54 -22.48 -1.53
CA CYS A 33 -6.60 -22.43 -2.66
C CYS A 33 -6.28 -23.82 -3.24
N GLY A 34 -6.72 -24.90 -2.59
CA GLY A 34 -6.55 -26.27 -3.10
C GLY A 34 -5.08 -26.67 -3.30
N GLU A 35 -4.78 -27.25 -4.47
CA GLU A 35 -3.44 -27.77 -4.82
C GLU A 35 -2.40 -26.68 -5.06
N GLU A 36 -2.80 -25.41 -5.19
CA GLU A 36 -1.87 -24.28 -5.37
C GLU A 36 -1.04 -24.02 -4.10
N VAL A 37 -1.47 -24.53 -2.95
CA VAL A 37 -0.80 -24.33 -1.66
C VAL A 37 -0.18 -25.63 -1.19
N ASN A 38 1.15 -25.67 -1.18
CA ASN A 38 1.90 -26.75 -0.56
C ASN A 38 1.74 -26.69 0.97
N GLN A 39 1.14 -27.73 1.57
CA GLN A 39 0.88 -27.78 3.00
C GLN A 39 2.15 -27.76 3.86
N HIS A 40 3.26 -28.30 3.36
CA HIS A 40 4.53 -28.28 4.07
C HIS A 40 5.07 -26.85 4.13
N ASP A 41 5.09 -26.16 2.99
CA ASP A 41 5.56 -24.78 2.89
C ASP A 41 4.68 -23.82 3.69
N LEU A 42 3.34 -24.04 3.68
CA LEU A 42 2.41 -23.27 4.49
C LEU A 42 2.67 -23.42 6.00
N ARG A 43 2.92 -24.65 6.47
CA ARG A 43 3.25 -24.89 7.89
C ARG A 43 4.57 -24.27 8.27
N ALA A 44 5.58 -24.34 7.40
CA ALA A 44 6.87 -23.70 7.61
C ALA A 44 6.71 -22.18 7.74
N ALA A 45 6.02 -21.55 6.79
CA ALA A 45 5.73 -20.11 6.81
C ALA A 45 4.92 -19.69 8.05
N ALA A 46 3.92 -20.46 8.45
CA ALA A 46 3.17 -20.20 9.68
C ALA A 46 4.04 -20.32 10.94
N GLY A 47 4.99 -21.26 10.96
CA GLY A 47 6.00 -21.36 12.01
C GLY A 47 6.87 -20.11 12.10
N GLU A 48 7.39 -19.64 10.96
CA GLU A 48 8.21 -18.42 10.89
C GLU A 48 7.44 -17.18 11.37
N ILE A 49 6.18 -17.02 10.95
CA ILE A 49 5.34 -15.91 11.41
C ILE A 49 5.09 -15.99 12.93
N ARG A 50 4.87 -17.20 13.47
CA ARG A 50 4.60 -17.40 14.90
C ARG A 50 5.74 -16.90 15.78
N GLU A 51 6.98 -17.07 15.36
CA GLU A 51 8.16 -16.60 16.10
C GLU A 51 8.24 -15.08 16.20
N ILE A 52 7.71 -14.35 15.20
CA ILE A 52 7.74 -12.88 15.17
C ILE A 52 6.43 -12.23 15.66
N LEU A 53 5.39 -13.02 15.98
CA LEU A 53 4.11 -12.51 16.45
C LEU A 53 4.19 -11.59 17.69
N PRO A 54 4.99 -11.90 18.73
CA PRO A 54 5.08 -11.03 19.91
C PRO A 54 5.61 -9.63 19.57
N GLU A 55 6.57 -9.55 18.64
CA GLU A 55 7.12 -8.28 18.15
C GLU A 55 6.07 -7.51 17.34
N ILE A 56 5.36 -8.20 16.43
CA ILE A 56 4.26 -7.61 15.65
C ILE A 56 3.18 -7.04 16.57
N ALA A 57 2.74 -7.81 17.57
CA ALA A 57 1.72 -7.39 18.53
C ALA A 57 2.17 -6.15 19.32
N SER A 58 3.40 -6.17 19.84
CA SER A 58 3.99 -5.05 20.56
C SER A 58 3.99 -3.77 19.70
N ASN A 59 4.48 -3.86 18.46
CA ASN A 59 4.60 -2.72 17.54
C ASN A 59 3.24 -2.13 17.12
N LEU A 60 2.21 -2.98 16.98
CA LEU A 60 0.88 -2.56 16.53
C LEU A 60 -0.02 -1.99 17.62
N SER A 61 0.23 -2.32 18.89
CA SER A 61 -0.62 -1.98 20.03
C SER A 61 -1.09 -0.51 20.06
N GLN A 62 -0.24 0.43 19.65
CA GLN A 62 -0.54 1.87 19.67
C GLN A 62 -1.21 2.40 18.39
N LYS A 63 -1.29 1.59 17.33
CA LYS A 63 -1.72 2.02 15.99
C LYS A 63 -2.88 1.19 15.42
N LEU A 64 -3.52 0.35 16.25
CA LEU A 64 -4.64 -0.50 15.82
C LEU A 64 -5.78 0.27 15.15
N TYR A 65 -6.06 1.50 15.59
CA TYR A 65 -7.12 2.34 14.99
C TYR A 65 -6.86 2.68 13.51
N LEU A 66 -5.59 2.63 13.05
CA LEU A 66 -5.23 2.84 11.64
C LEU A 66 -5.42 1.59 10.78
N LEU A 67 -5.56 0.42 11.41
CA LEU A 67 -5.72 -0.87 10.72
C LEU A 67 -7.19 -1.26 10.51
N ILE A 68 -8.12 -0.43 10.96
CA ILE A 68 -9.56 -0.66 10.78
C ILE A 68 -9.99 0.13 9.53
N PRO A 69 -10.13 -0.52 8.37
CA PRO A 69 -10.59 0.15 7.17
C PRO A 69 -12.09 0.47 7.28
N SER A 70 -12.50 1.62 6.74
CA SER A 70 -13.90 1.89 6.42
C SER A 70 -14.32 1.19 5.13
N GLU A 71 -13.40 1.05 4.18
CA GLU A 71 -13.61 0.39 2.89
C GLU A 71 -12.36 -0.38 2.48
N VAL A 72 -12.53 -1.45 1.70
CA VAL A 72 -11.44 -2.31 1.21
C VAL A 72 -11.57 -2.49 -0.31
N GLU A 73 -10.43 -2.60 -1.00
CA GLU A 73 -10.35 -2.86 -2.45
C GLU A 73 -11.20 -1.90 -3.30
N VAL A 74 -11.03 -0.59 -3.09
CA VAL A 74 -11.85 0.45 -3.73
C VAL A 74 -11.26 0.86 -5.08
N ASP A 75 -12.00 0.58 -6.16
CA ASP A 75 -11.66 1.04 -7.51
C ASP A 75 -12.10 2.50 -7.71
N LEU A 76 -11.14 3.40 -7.92
CA LEU A 76 -11.40 4.82 -8.21
C LEU A 76 -10.89 5.23 -9.58
N ARG A 77 -11.61 6.16 -10.18
CA ARG A 77 -11.27 6.74 -11.48
C ARG A 77 -11.61 8.23 -11.50
N SER A 78 -10.67 9.01 -11.99
CA SER A 78 -10.86 10.43 -12.27
C SER A 78 -10.59 10.69 -13.74
N ASP A 79 -11.62 11.02 -14.52
CA ASP A 79 -11.44 11.44 -15.92
C ASP A 79 -10.77 12.82 -16.00
N ARG A 80 -11.08 13.72 -15.05
CA ARG A 80 -10.47 15.05 -14.93
C ARG A 80 -8.96 14.96 -14.74
N LEU A 81 -8.49 14.07 -13.86
CA LEU A 81 -7.06 13.81 -13.67
C LEU A 81 -6.53 12.82 -14.70
N GLY A 82 -7.39 12.08 -15.40
CA GLY A 82 -7.06 10.92 -16.21
C GLY A 82 -6.14 9.95 -15.47
N LEU A 83 -6.55 9.61 -14.25
CA LEU A 83 -5.93 8.64 -13.35
C LEU A 83 -6.99 7.60 -12.95
N SER A 84 -6.54 6.39 -12.67
CA SER A 84 -7.36 5.34 -12.06
C SER A 84 -6.48 4.45 -11.21
N GLY A 85 -7.07 3.76 -10.25
CA GLY A 85 -6.35 2.81 -9.41
C GLY A 85 -7.27 2.13 -8.41
N ARG A 86 -6.80 1.01 -7.86
CA ARG A 86 -7.44 0.30 -6.78
C ARG A 86 -6.72 0.56 -5.47
N ILE A 87 -7.43 1.10 -4.49
CA ILE A 87 -6.91 1.35 -3.15
C ILE A 87 -7.16 0.12 -2.30
N ASP A 88 -6.11 -0.44 -1.69
CA ASP A 88 -6.21 -1.62 -0.82
C ASP A 88 -7.20 -1.37 0.32
N ARG A 89 -7.08 -0.21 0.99
CA ARG A 89 -7.93 0.19 2.12
C ARG A 89 -8.14 1.71 2.18
N ILE A 90 -9.32 2.12 2.62
CA ILE A 90 -9.61 3.50 3.07
C ILE A 90 -9.78 3.46 4.57
N VAL A 91 -9.12 4.38 5.28
CA VAL A 91 -9.20 4.52 6.74
C VAL A 91 -9.85 5.85 7.08
N SER A 92 -10.84 5.81 7.98
CA SER A 92 -11.50 7.00 8.50
C SER A 92 -10.83 7.47 9.78
N ILE A 93 -10.19 8.65 9.73
CA ILE A 93 -9.56 9.28 10.89
C ILE A 93 -10.54 10.28 11.49
N ALA A 94 -10.76 10.20 12.81
CA ALA A 94 -11.56 11.18 13.53
C ALA A 94 -10.91 12.57 13.42
N GLY A 95 -11.72 13.58 13.08
CA GLY A 95 -11.28 14.97 13.05
C GLY A 95 -11.85 15.76 14.22
N ASP A 96 -11.18 16.87 14.56
CA ASP A 96 -11.49 17.68 15.74
C ASP A 96 -12.80 18.51 15.61
N GLY A 97 -13.47 18.47 14.45
CA GLY A 97 -14.59 19.34 14.08
C GLY A 97 -16.00 18.85 14.46
N GLY A 98 -16.12 17.84 15.32
CA GLY A 98 -17.40 17.26 15.74
C GLY A 98 -17.91 16.10 14.86
N PRO A 99 -19.17 15.65 15.04
CA PRO A 99 -19.72 14.50 14.33
C PRO A 99 -19.69 14.70 12.81
N GLY A 100 -19.01 13.80 12.08
CA GLY A 100 -18.83 13.89 10.63
C GLY A 100 -17.58 14.66 10.17
N ALA A 101 -16.76 15.19 11.08
CA ALA A 101 -15.51 15.89 10.76
C ALA A 101 -14.34 14.96 10.41
N GLY A 102 -14.58 13.65 10.29
CA GLY A 102 -13.54 12.70 9.91
C GLY A 102 -13.00 12.93 8.51
N PHE A 103 -11.78 12.44 8.28
CA PHE A 103 -11.12 12.46 6.98
C PHE A 103 -10.80 11.04 6.55
N SER A 104 -11.07 10.74 5.27
CA SER A 104 -10.74 9.46 4.66
C SER A 104 -9.35 9.54 4.04
N ILE A 105 -8.48 8.60 4.41
CA ILE A 105 -7.10 8.54 3.91
C ILE A 105 -6.84 7.18 3.25
N PRO A 106 -6.02 7.14 2.18
CA PRO A 106 -5.66 5.89 1.55
C PRO A 106 -4.63 5.13 2.40
N SER A 107 -4.80 3.81 2.45
CA SER A 107 -3.82 2.87 2.99
C SER A 107 -3.37 1.90 1.89
N ILE A 108 -2.09 1.56 1.90
CA ILE A 108 -1.51 0.51 1.07
C ILE A 108 -0.77 -0.52 1.91
N ILE A 109 -0.85 -1.78 1.52
CA ILE A 109 -0.25 -2.90 2.24
C ILE A 109 1.03 -3.35 1.52
N LYS A 110 2.11 -3.50 2.28
CA LYS A 110 3.42 -3.90 1.76
C LYS A 110 3.92 -5.13 2.50
N THR A 111 4.25 -6.16 1.73
CA THR A 111 4.85 -7.40 2.25
C THR A 111 6.35 -7.30 2.43
N ASN A 112 7.01 -6.34 1.77
CA ASN A 112 8.44 -6.10 1.95
C ASN A 112 8.71 -5.37 3.26
N PRO A 113 9.90 -5.56 3.88
CA PRO A 113 10.30 -4.77 5.03
C PRO A 113 10.25 -3.26 4.76
N PRO A 114 9.92 -2.45 5.78
CA PRO A 114 9.98 -1.00 5.66
C PRO A 114 11.43 -0.52 5.50
N PRO A 115 11.67 0.65 4.89
CA PRO A 115 13.00 1.27 4.89
C PRO A 115 13.40 1.70 6.31
N GLU A 116 14.66 1.99 6.56
CA GLU A 116 15.12 2.49 7.88
C GLU A 116 14.34 3.73 8.34
N THR A 117 13.99 4.63 7.41
CA THR A 117 13.23 5.85 7.71
C THR A 117 12.17 6.12 6.65
N GLY A 118 11.03 6.66 7.10
CA GLY A 118 9.93 7.07 6.21
C GLY A 118 9.29 5.90 5.47
N ILE A 119 9.06 6.03 4.17
CA ILE A 119 8.47 5.00 3.31
C ILE A 119 9.19 4.96 1.97
N TRP A 120 9.03 3.87 1.22
CA TRP A 120 9.60 3.76 -0.11
C TRP A 120 9.10 4.89 -1.03
N ARG A 121 9.99 5.41 -1.87
CA ARG A 121 9.66 6.51 -2.80
C ARG A 121 8.50 6.15 -3.74
N SER A 122 8.44 4.90 -4.20
CA SER A 122 7.35 4.39 -5.04
C SER A 122 6.01 4.42 -4.31
N ASP A 123 6.02 4.04 -3.04
CA ASP A 123 4.83 3.95 -2.20
C ASP A 123 4.29 5.34 -1.86
N ARG A 124 5.18 6.32 -1.63
CA ARG A 124 4.79 7.75 -1.52
C ARG A 124 4.08 8.26 -2.76
N ILE A 125 4.57 7.91 -3.96
CA ILE A 125 3.92 8.31 -5.21
C ILE A 125 2.58 7.61 -5.41
N ARG A 126 2.48 6.32 -5.05
CA ARG A 126 1.22 5.56 -5.09
C ARG A 126 0.18 6.20 -4.17
N LEU A 127 0.53 6.46 -2.91
CA LEU A 127 -0.35 7.14 -1.96
C LEU A 127 -0.76 8.52 -2.43
N ALA A 128 0.15 9.31 -3.02
CA ALA A 128 -0.21 10.60 -3.60
C ALA A 128 -1.23 10.47 -4.74
N GLY A 129 -1.12 9.44 -5.57
CA GLY A 129 -2.09 9.15 -6.63
C GLY A 129 -3.46 8.75 -6.06
N TYR A 130 -3.48 7.90 -5.04
CA TYR A 130 -4.72 7.49 -4.36
C TYR A 130 -5.38 8.63 -3.60
N ALA A 131 -4.60 9.48 -2.93
CA ALA A 131 -5.10 10.70 -2.30
C ALA A 131 -5.74 11.62 -3.34
N MET A 132 -5.11 11.82 -4.50
CA MET A 132 -5.70 12.63 -5.58
C MET A 132 -6.99 12.05 -6.17
N LEU A 133 -7.13 10.72 -6.21
CA LEU A 133 -8.37 10.07 -6.64
C LEU A 133 -9.48 10.25 -5.60
N LEU A 134 -9.18 10.04 -4.32
CA LEU A 134 -10.11 10.31 -3.21
C LEU A 134 -10.51 11.79 -3.15
N GLU A 135 -9.57 12.71 -3.43
CA GLU A 135 -9.86 14.14 -3.51
C GLU A 135 -10.90 14.48 -4.58
N ASP A 136 -10.86 13.79 -5.73
CA ASP A 136 -11.81 13.97 -6.83
C ASP A 136 -13.18 13.37 -6.50
N GLU A 137 -13.20 12.19 -5.87
CA GLU A 137 -14.43 11.49 -5.47
C GLU A 137 -15.16 12.22 -4.34
N LEU A 138 -14.43 12.62 -3.29
CA LEU A 138 -15.00 13.20 -2.06
C LEU A 138 -15.15 14.72 -2.12
N ASN A 139 -14.60 15.36 -3.16
CA ASN A 139 -14.49 16.82 -3.27
C ASN A 139 -13.90 17.48 -2.01
N ARG A 140 -12.94 16.81 -1.36
CA ARG A 140 -12.28 17.22 -0.12
C ARG A 140 -10.80 16.94 -0.21
N ARG A 141 -9.97 17.77 0.44
CA ARG A 141 -8.52 17.59 0.42
C ARG A 141 -8.09 16.37 1.25
N VAL A 142 -7.16 15.56 0.72
CA VAL A 142 -6.57 14.41 1.41
C VAL A 142 -5.05 14.60 1.47
N ASP A 143 -4.56 15.05 2.62
CA ASP A 143 -3.15 15.46 2.80
C ASP A 143 -2.27 14.41 3.50
N SER A 144 -2.82 13.25 3.83
CA SER A 144 -2.08 12.14 4.40
C SER A 144 -2.48 10.80 3.79
N GLY A 145 -1.67 9.79 4.03
CA GLY A 145 -1.94 8.39 3.73
C GLY A 145 -1.07 7.51 4.61
N ILE A 146 -1.31 6.20 4.60
CA ILE A 146 -0.56 5.26 5.42
C ILE A 146 0.00 4.11 4.60
N VAL A 147 1.12 3.57 5.06
CA VAL A 147 1.65 2.29 4.58
C VAL A 147 1.66 1.30 5.72
N GLU A 148 1.02 0.16 5.50
CA GLU A 148 1.00 -0.96 6.42
C GLU A 148 2.10 -1.95 6.03
N TYR A 149 2.95 -2.32 6.99
CA TYR A 149 4.00 -3.32 6.87
C TYR A 149 3.70 -4.48 7.83
N PRO A 150 2.80 -5.42 7.46
CA PRO A 150 2.26 -6.40 8.40
C PRO A 150 3.33 -7.27 9.06
N LEU A 151 4.34 -7.72 8.30
CA LEU A 151 5.43 -8.55 8.82
C LEU A 151 6.34 -7.83 9.82
N ALA A 152 6.37 -6.49 9.80
CA ALA A 152 7.10 -5.69 10.78
C ALA A 152 6.19 -5.22 11.93
N GLY A 153 4.88 -5.46 11.86
CA GLY A 153 3.91 -4.86 12.76
C GLY A 153 3.93 -3.33 12.73
N GLU A 154 4.30 -2.72 11.60
CA GLU A 154 4.45 -1.27 11.49
C GLU A 154 3.38 -0.64 10.62
N VAL A 155 2.83 0.48 11.07
CA VAL A 155 2.03 1.40 10.25
C VAL A 155 2.73 2.75 10.21
N ARG A 156 3.00 3.24 9.00
CA ARG A 156 3.71 4.51 8.77
C ARG A 156 2.81 5.51 8.07
N GLU A 157 2.42 6.53 8.82
CA GLU A 157 1.71 7.69 8.28
C GLU A 157 2.66 8.60 7.51
N VAL A 158 2.15 9.20 6.44
CA VAL A 158 2.92 10.10 5.60
C VAL A 158 2.10 11.30 5.16
N GLU A 159 2.69 12.48 5.27
CA GLU A 159 2.19 13.70 4.64
C GLU A 159 2.36 13.62 3.11
N ILE A 160 1.26 13.83 2.39
CA ILE A 160 1.24 13.94 0.94
C ILE A 160 1.52 15.39 0.56
N ARG A 161 2.67 15.66 -0.06
CA ARG A 161 3.09 17.02 -0.39
C ARG A 161 2.65 17.43 -1.78
N SER A 162 2.60 18.73 -2.04
CA SER A 162 2.36 19.27 -3.39
C SER A 162 3.42 18.82 -4.40
N SER A 163 4.65 18.50 -3.96
CA SER A 163 5.69 17.90 -4.81
C SER A 163 5.33 16.50 -5.29
N ASP A 164 4.69 15.70 -4.43
CA ASP A 164 4.32 14.31 -4.69
C ASP A 164 3.21 14.28 -5.74
N ARG A 165 2.18 15.10 -5.56
CA ARG A 165 1.09 15.28 -6.54
C ARG A 165 1.59 15.72 -7.92
N ARG A 166 2.49 16.71 -7.95
CA ARG A 166 3.14 17.12 -9.20
C ARG A 166 3.94 15.98 -9.83
N ARG A 167 4.56 15.12 -9.03
CA ARG A 167 5.31 13.96 -9.54
C ARG A 167 4.38 12.90 -10.13
N VAL A 168 3.22 12.63 -9.51
CA VAL A 168 2.18 11.74 -10.07
C VAL A 168 1.75 12.23 -11.45
N LEU A 169 1.40 13.51 -11.60
CA LEU A 169 0.98 14.07 -12.88
C LEU A 169 2.08 13.99 -13.95
N ARG A 170 3.34 14.26 -13.59
CA ARG A 170 4.48 14.09 -14.50
C ARG A 170 4.66 12.65 -14.95
N ILE A 171 4.48 11.68 -14.05
CA ILE A 171 4.56 10.25 -14.39
C ILE A 171 3.42 9.87 -15.34
N ARG A 172 2.18 10.28 -15.04
CA ARG A 172 1.02 10.10 -15.91
C ARG A 172 1.29 10.63 -17.32
N ASP A 173 1.80 11.86 -17.42
CA ASP A 173 2.07 12.47 -18.73
C ASP A 173 3.18 11.74 -19.49
N ARG A 174 4.21 11.25 -18.79
CA ARG A 174 5.25 10.39 -19.39
C ARG A 174 4.70 9.05 -19.87
N VAL A 175 3.79 8.43 -19.13
CA VAL A 175 3.10 7.20 -19.56
C VAL A 175 2.25 7.47 -20.81
N ARG A 176 1.56 8.62 -20.89
CA ARG A 176 0.81 9.00 -22.09
C ARG A 176 1.71 9.19 -23.31
N LEU A 177 2.90 9.77 -23.13
CA LEU A 177 3.89 9.88 -24.22
C LEU A 177 4.34 8.50 -24.71
N ILE A 178 4.59 7.56 -23.79
CA ILE A 178 4.93 6.17 -24.12
C ILE A 178 3.80 5.52 -24.91
N ASN A 179 2.56 5.63 -24.44
CA ASN A 179 1.39 5.10 -25.16
C ASN A 179 1.19 5.76 -26.54
N GLY A 180 1.65 7.01 -26.70
CA GLY A 180 1.70 7.73 -27.98
C GLY A 180 2.93 7.42 -28.85
N GLY A 181 3.70 6.37 -28.52
CA GLY A 181 4.87 5.92 -29.29
C GLY A 181 6.17 6.66 -28.99
N LYS A 182 6.19 7.58 -28.03
CA LYS A 182 7.41 8.33 -27.64
C LYS A 182 8.04 7.67 -26.41
N LEU A 183 9.00 6.78 -26.65
CA LEU A 183 9.75 6.10 -25.59
C LEU A 183 10.70 7.07 -24.86
N PRO A 184 10.90 6.90 -23.54
CA PRO A 184 11.88 7.66 -22.80
C PRO A 184 13.31 7.27 -23.16
N ASP A 185 14.25 8.18 -22.87
CA ASP A 185 15.67 7.80 -22.84
C ASP A 185 15.92 6.72 -21.78
N ARG A 186 16.90 5.86 -22.07
CA ARG A 186 17.34 4.82 -21.16
C ARG A 186 18.09 5.45 -19.97
N PRO A 187 17.63 5.29 -18.72
CA PRO A 187 18.38 5.76 -17.56
C PRO A 187 19.68 4.97 -17.39
N ARG A 188 20.61 5.51 -16.60
CA ARG A 188 21.94 4.88 -16.39
C ARG A 188 21.83 3.55 -15.65
N ASP A 189 20.93 3.48 -14.68
CA ASP A 189 20.61 2.36 -13.80
C ASP A 189 19.35 1.61 -14.27
N ALA A 190 19.09 1.60 -15.58
CA ALA A 190 17.99 0.85 -16.15
C ALA A 190 18.11 -0.65 -15.79
N PRO A 191 17.08 -1.27 -15.20
CA PRO A 191 17.09 -2.69 -14.84
C PRO A 191 16.83 -3.58 -16.07
N CYS A 192 17.68 -3.47 -17.08
CA CYS A 192 17.53 -4.17 -18.36
C CYS A 192 17.69 -5.69 -18.24
N ASP A 193 18.46 -6.15 -17.25
CA ASP A 193 18.70 -7.56 -16.92
C ASP A 193 17.42 -8.32 -16.56
N ARG A 194 16.45 -7.64 -15.95
CA ARG A 194 15.15 -8.21 -15.53
C ARG A 194 13.96 -7.65 -16.30
N CYS A 195 14.19 -6.93 -17.41
CA CYS A 195 13.13 -6.30 -18.18
C CYS A 195 12.51 -7.30 -19.18
N PRO A 196 11.19 -7.57 -19.11
CA PRO A 196 10.54 -8.58 -19.95
C PRO A 196 10.43 -8.18 -21.43
N VAL A 197 10.76 -6.93 -21.77
CA VAL A 197 10.67 -6.37 -23.14
C VAL A 197 12.03 -5.95 -23.69
N THR A 198 13.13 -6.44 -23.11
CA THR A 198 14.50 -6.07 -23.52
C THR A 198 14.76 -6.35 -25.00
N GLU A 199 14.25 -7.45 -25.54
CA GLU A 199 14.46 -7.85 -26.94
C GLU A 199 13.87 -6.87 -27.95
N VAL A 200 12.80 -6.16 -27.56
CA VAL A 200 12.09 -5.19 -28.42
C VAL A 200 12.35 -3.73 -28.01
N CYS A 201 13.28 -3.50 -27.08
CA CYS A 201 13.52 -2.18 -26.51
C CYS A 201 14.44 -1.32 -27.39
N GLU A 202 13.88 -0.31 -28.04
CA GLU A 202 14.62 0.61 -28.92
C GLU A 202 15.23 1.84 -28.20
N THR A 203 15.13 1.90 -26.87
CA THR A 203 15.61 3.06 -26.10
C THR A 203 17.13 3.19 -26.12
N ARG A 204 17.64 4.41 -26.22
CA ARG A 204 19.09 4.70 -26.19
C ARG A 204 19.43 5.57 -24.98
N GLN A 205 20.68 5.48 -24.52
CA GLN A 205 21.22 6.48 -23.61
C GLN A 205 21.58 7.74 -24.41
N THR A 206 21.13 8.90 -23.95
CA THR A 206 21.40 10.19 -24.60
C THR A 206 21.92 11.18 -23.56
N LEU A 207 22.40 12.37 -23.98
CA LEU A 207 22.82 13.39 -23.01
C LEU A 207 21.67 13.84 -22.08
N ALA A 208 20.42 13.77 -22.57
CA ALA A 208 19.23 14.09 -21.78
C ALA A 208 18.99 13.07 -20.66
N SER A 209 19.47 11.83 -20.81
CA SER A 209 19.34 10.78 -19.78
C SER A 209 20.15 11.06 -18.51
N LYS A 210 20.99 12.10 -18.47
CA LYS A 210 21.73 12.53 -17.27
C LYS A 210 20.93 13.43 -16.33
N PHE A 211 19.80 13.97 -16.80
CA PHE A 211 18.99 14.92 -16.04
C PHE A 211 17.78 14.29 -15.34
N PHE A 212 17.63 12.96 -15.42
CA PHE A 212 16.49 12.21 -14.90
C PHE A 212 16.90 11.00 -14.08
#